data_AF-A0A962GKS7-F1
#
_entry.id   AF-A0A962GKS7-F1
#
_cell.length_a   1.000
_cell.length_b   1.000
_cell.length_c   1.000
_cell.angle_alpha   90.00
_cell.angle_beta   90.00
_cell.angle_gamma   90.00
#
_symmetry.space_group_name_H-M   'P 1'
#
loop_
_entity.id
_entity.type
_entity.pdbx_description
1 polymer ?
#
loop_
_entity_poly.entity_id
_entity_poly.type
_entity_poly.pdbx_seq_one_letter_code
_entity_poly.pdbx_strand_id
1 'polypeptide(L)'
;MKNLFAMTIFVIILTSCVSSGRPPVTFPVCDFSKAPYGSAPRGYGELVPAIPDTLHPISLSTVSISDTALLRRVVVQDVKAMRTQSEQLKVYARIVNCTDYPIILEARTQYLDANQVISEPVTGWKRMHLPPRTLGNYQESSIIQPQPDSFLIELREQR
;
A
#
# COMPACT_ATOMS: atom_id res chain seq x y z
N MET A 1 77.56 -36.24 -25.26
CA MET A 1 76.42 -37.02 -24.76
C MET A 1 75.97 -36.35 -23.46
N LYS A 2 75.14 -35.28 -23.49
CA LYS A 2 73.66 -35.30 -23.40
C LYS A 2 73.14 -36.31 -22.37
N ASN A 3 72.62 -35.85 -21.23
CA ASN A 3 71.18 -35.92 -20.94
C ASN A 3 70.77 -35.08 -19.72
N LEU A 4 69.69 -34.34 -19.92
CA LEU A 4 69.03 -33.36 -19.08
C LEU A 4 67.63 -33.95 -18.78
N PHE A 5 67.22 -34.04 -17.52
CA PHE A 5 65.84 -34.39 -17.13
C PHE A 5 65.47 -33.48 -15.94
N ALA A 6 64.86 -32.31 -16.17
CA ALA A 6 63.43 -32.07 -16.38
C ALA A 6 62.60 -32.32 -15.10
N MET A 7 62.54 -31.30 -14.26
CA MET A 7 61.70 -31.22 -13.06
C MET A 7 60.32 -30.65 -13.46
N THR A 8 59.27 -31.47 -13.39
CA THR A 8 57.91 -31.09 -13.77
C THR A 8 57.16 -30.56 -12.54
N ILE A 9 56.86 -29.26 -12.52
CA ILE A 9 56.02 -28.61 -11.52
C ILE A 9 54.55 -28.75 -11.96
N PHE A 10 53.74 -29.43 -11.16
CA PHE A 10 52.30 -29.61 -11.37
C PHE A 10 51.55 -28.47 -10.67
N VAL A 11 51.07 -27.48 -11.43
CA VAL A 11 50.26 -26.37 -10.92
C VAL A 11 48.80 -26.79 -10.90
N ILE A 12 48.23 -26.93 -9.70
CA ILE A 12 46.80 -27.21 -9.49
C ILE A 12 46.04 -25.89 -9.54
N ILE A 13 45.32 -25.64 -10.64
CA ILE A 13 44.42 -24.48 -10.78
C ILE A 13 43.09 -24.83 -10.10
N LEU A 14 42.87 -24.32 -8.89
CA LEU A 14 41.57 -24.38 -8.21
C LEU A 14 40.61 -23.38 -8.88
N THR A 15 39.78 -23.86 -9.81
CA THR A 15 38.65 -23.10 -10.34
C THR A 15 37.52 -23.06 -9.32
N SER A 16 37.50 -22.02 -8.49
CA SER A 16 36.34 -21.70 -7.66
C SER A 16 35.20 -21.18 -8.54
N CYS A 17 34.20 -22.01 -8.82
CA CYS A 17 32.91 -21.54 -9.31
C CYS A 17 32.22 -20.75 -8.19
N VAL A 18 32.35 -19.43 -8.21
CA VAL A 18 31.49 -18.54 -7.42
C VAL A 18 30.10 -18.65 -8.04
N SER A 19 29.25 -19.50 -7.48
CA SER A 19 27.82 -19.45 -7.79
C SER A 19 27.30 -18.14 -7.21
N SER A 20 27.07 -17.15 -8.07
CA SER A 20 26.35 -15.93 -7.74
C SER A 20 24.86 -16.25 -7.59
N GLY A 21 24.53 -17.07 -6.60
CA GLY A 21 23.17 -17.25 -6.13
C GLY A 21 22.70 -15.93 -5.54
N ARG A 22 22.04 -15.10 -6.36
CA ARG A 22 21.27 -13.97 -5.83
C ARG A 22 20.33 -14.57 -4.78
N PRO A 23 20.29 -14.04 -3.55
CA PRO A 23 19.32 -14.51 -2.56
C PRO A 23 17.93 -14.49 -3.22
N PRO A 24 17.11 -15.54 -3.04
CA PRO A 24 15.77 -15.54 -3.62
C PRO A 24 15.07 -14.27 -3.17
N VAL A 25 14.57 -13.49 -4.14
CA VAL A 25 13.77 -12.30 -3.85
C VAL A 25 12.46 -12.82 -3.27
N THR A 26 12.41 -12.95 -1.95
CA THR A 26 11.18 -13.30 -1.24
C THR A 26 10.31 -12.07 -1.24
N PHE A 27 9.42 -11.95 -2.23
CA PHE A 27 8.38 -10.95 -2.18
C PHE A 27 7.55 -11.16 -0.90
N PRO A 28 7.19 -10.09 -0.17
CA PRO A 28 6.35 -10.23 1.00
C PRO A 28 5.03 -10.88 0.59
N VAL A 29 4.77 -12.07 1.14
CA VAL A 29 3.49 -12.76 0.96
C VAL A 29 2.44 -11.98 1.73
N CYS A 30 1.39 -11.54 1.03
CA CYS A 30 0.25 -10.94 1.71
C CYS A 30 -0.54 -12.04 2.42
N ASP A 31 -0.32 -12.15 3.72
CA ASP A 31 -1.11 -13.01 4.61
C ASP A 31 -2.41 -12.29 4.97
N PHE A 32 -3.44 -12.49 4.17
CA PHE A 32 -4.76 -11.89 4.36
C PHE A 32 -5.48 -12.37 5.63
N SER A 33 -5.02 -13.47 6.26
CA SER A 33 -5.56 -13.89 7.56
C SER A 33 -5.18 -12.94 8.70
N LYS A 34 -4.12 -12.15 8.49
CA LYS A 34 -3.60 -11.15 9.45
C LYS A 34 -3.84 -9.71 9.00
N ALA A 35 -4.37 -9.51 7.79
CA ALA A 35 -4.69 -8.19 7.29
C ALA A 35 -5.93 -7.66 8.05
N PRO A 36 -5.85 -6.45 8.65
CA PRO A 36 -6.99 -5.85 9.32
C PRO A 36 -7.99 -5.36 8.26
N TYR A 37 -8.78 -6.27 7.69
CA TYR A 37 -9.93 -5.90 6.88
C TYR A 37 -10.98 -5.31 7.79
N GLY A 38 -11.11 -3.98 7.78
CA GLY A 38 -12.17 -3.29 8.48
C GLY A 38 -12.16 -3.59 9.97
N SER A 39 -11.07 -3.26 10.67
CA SER A 39 -11.14 -3.16 12.13
C SER A 39 -12.38 -2.35 12.49
N ALA A 40 -13.35 -2.99 13.13
CA ALA A 40 -14.61 -2.35 13.47
C ALA A 40 -14.32 -1.04 14.21
N PRO A 41 -15.02 0.06 13.87
CA PRO A 41 -14.86 1.32 14.57
C PRO A 41 -14.93 1.14 16.08
N ARG A 42 -13.93 1.67 16.78
CA ARG A 42 -14.07 1.99 18.20
C ARG A 42 -14.96 3.25 18.28
N GLY A 43 -16.28 3.07 18.27
CA GLY A 43 -17.28 4.15 18.33
C GLY A 43 -18.36 4.06 17.25
N TYR A 44 -19.17 5.11 17.12
CA TYR A 44 -20.08 5.30 16.00
C TYR A 44 -19.25 5.72 14.78
N GLY A 45 -18.77 4.73 14.02
CA GLY A 45 -18.02 4.99 12.79
C GLY A 45 -18.86 5.67 11.71
N GLU A 46 -18.21 6.21 10.69
CA GLU A 46 -18.88 6.72 9.48
C GLU A 46 -19.56 5.54 8.76
N LEU A 47 -20.80 5.70 8.32
CA LEU A 47 -21.49 4.70 7.51
C LEU A 47 -21.05 4.82 6.06
N VAL A 48 -20.33 3.81 5.57
CA VAL A 48 -19.79 3.80 4.20
C VAL A 48 -20.39 2.64 3.42
N PRO A 49 -20.75 2.83 2.13
CA PRO A 49 -21.16 1.75 1.24
C PRO A 49 -19.93 0.95 0.77
N ALA A 50 -19.25 0.28 1.70
CA ALA A 50 -18.07 -0.53 1.41
C ALA A 50 -18.39 -1.83 0.66
N ILE A 51 -19.63 -2.32 0.81
CA ILE A 51 -20.17 -3.47 0.08
C ILE A 51 -21.45 -2.99 -0.61
N PRO A 52 -21.70 -3.40 -1.87
CA PRO A 52 -22.95 -3.08 -2.56
C PRO A 52 -24.17 -3.35 -1.67
N ASP A 53 -25.11 -2.41 -1.66
CA ASP A 53 -26.39 -2.49 -0.95
C ASP A 53 -26.33 -2.56 0.59
N THR A 54 -25.18 -2.25 1.21
CA THR A 54 -25.05 -2.19 2.68
C THR A 54 -24.26 -0.98 3.15
N LEU A 55 -24.62 -0.45 4.31
CA LEU A 55 -23.84 0.56 5.03
C LEU A 55 -23.20 -0.09 6.25
N HIS A 56 -21.87 -0.04 6.33
CA HIS A 56 -21.13 -0.55 7.48
C HIS A 56 -20.46 0.60 8.22
N PRO A 57 -20.48 0.59 9.58
CA PRO A 57 -19.73 1.57 10.33
C PRO A 57 -18.25 1.29 10.14
N ILE A 58 -17.49 2.31 9.78
CA ILE A 58 -16.03 2.26 9.58
C ILE A 58 -15.36 3.26 10.53
N SER A 59 -14.21 2.89 11.13
CA SER A 59 -13.39 3.81 11.93
C SER A 59 -13.14 5.12 11.17
N LEU A 60 -13.22 6.26 11.86
CA LEU A 60 -12.70 7.49 11.29
C LEU A 60 -11.18 7.40 11.06
N SER A 61 -10.68 8.17 10.10
CA SER A 61 -9.26 8.22 9.73
C SER A 61 -8.72 6.89 9.22
N THR A 62 -9.48 6.23 8.34
CA THR A 62 -9.14 4.94 7.75
C THR A 62 -9.35 4.89 6.25
N VAL A 63 -9.01 3.75 5.65
CA VAL A 63 -9.30 3.41 4.26
C VAL A 63 -10.47 2.44 4.20
N SER A 64 -11.49 2.77 3.41
CA SER A 64 -12.57 1.89 3.00
C SER A 64 -12.30 1.35 1.59
N ILE A 65 -12.36 0.03 1.45
CA ILE A 65 -12.29 -0.63 0.14
C ILE A 65 -13.73 -0.81 -0.34
N SER A 66 -14.17 0.01 -1.30
CA SER A 66 -15.54 -0.02 -1.83
C SER A 66 -15.75 -1.03 -2.96
N ASP A 67 -14.64 -1.57 -3.51
CA ASP A 67 -14.67 -2.62 -4.50
C ASP A 67 -14.31 -3.97 -3.89
N THR A 68 -15.30 -4.85 -3.74
CA THR A 68 -15.12 -6.19 -3.16
C THR A 68 -14.09 -7.04 -3.91
N ALA A 69 -13.86 -6.77 -5.19
CA ALA A 69 -12.85 -7.50 -5.95
C ALA A 69 -11.46 -7.26 -5.35
N LEU A 70 -11.21 -6.13 -4.68
CA LEU A 70 -9.91 -5.79 -4.08
C LEU A 70 -9.62 -6.50 -2.74
N LEU A 71 -10.62 -7.08 -2.06
CA LEU A 71 -10.53 -7.62 -0.69
C LEU A 71 -9.53 -8.78 -0.49
N ARG A 72 -8.92 -9.32 -1.55
CA ARG A 72 -7.82 -10.30 -1.48
C ARG A 72 -6.72 -10.05 -2.51
N ARG A 73 -6.66 -8.83 -3.03
CA ARG A 73 -5.69 -8.41 -4.05
C ARG A 73 -4.82 -7.26 -3.59
N VAL A 74 -5.29 -6.50 -2.61
CA VAL A 74 -4.52 -5.40 -2.02
C VAL A 74 -4.57 -5.42 -0.50
N VAL A 75 -3.51 -4.92 0.12
CA VAL A 75 -3.43 -4.67 1.56
C VAL A 75 -3.16 -3.20 1.79
N VAL A 76 -3.96 -2.56 2.66
CA VAL A 76 -3.61 -1.24 3.20
C VAL A 76 -2.61 -1.47 4.32
N GLN A 77 -1.35 -1.09 4.08
CA GLN A 77 -0.26 -1.31 5.02
C GLN A 77 -0.22 -0.23 6.12
N ASP A 78 -0.52 1.01 5.77
CA ASP A 78 -0.38 2.16 6.67
C ASP A 78 -1.37 3.26 6.28
N VAL A 79 -1.91 3.95 7.28
CA VAL A 79 -2.79 5.11 7.11
C VAL A 79 -2.36 6.17 8.11
N LYS A 80 -2.03 7.36 7.62
CA LYS A 80 -1.49 8.46 8.43
C LYS A 80 -2.15 9.76 8.07
N ALA A 81 -2.19 10.66 9.04
CA ALA A 81 -2.46 12.06 8.81
C ALA A 81 -1.47 12.95 9.56
N MET A 82 -1.21 14.11 9.01
CA MET A 82 -0.36 15.13 9.60
C MET A 82 -0.90 16.52 9.26
N ARG A 83 -0.80 17.45 10.20
CA ARG A 83 -1.10 18.86 9.92
C ARG A 83 0.12 19.54 9.31
N THR A 84 -0.10 20.37 8.30
CA THR A 84 0.94 21.23 7.74
C THR A 84 1.14 22.47 8.60
N GLN A 85 2.19 23.26 8.30
CA GLN A 85 2.38 24.59 8.89
C GLN A 85 1.21 25.55 8.60
N SER A 86 0.44 25.29 7.54
CA SER A 86 -0.77 26.03 7.17
C SER A 86 -2.05 25.41 7.74
N GLU A 87 -1.94 24.48 8.69
CA GLU A 87 -3.05 23.78 9.35
C GLU A 87 -3.96 22.96 8.41
N GLN A 88 -3.49 22.64 7.21
CA GLN A 88 -4.16 21.69 6.33
C GLN A 88 -3.92 20.27 6.84
N LEU A 89 -4.96 19.43 6.79
CA LEU A 89 -4.83 18.02 7.09
C LEU A 89 -4.34 17.30 5.84
N LYS A 90 -3.11 16.75 5.91
CA LYS A 90 -2.56 15.87 4.87
C LYS A 90 -2.76 14.43 5.27
N VAL A 91 -3.35 13.65 4.38
CA VAL A 91 -3.62 12.22 4.59
C VAL A 91 -2.80 11.38 3.64
N TYR A 92 -2.39 10.21 4.11
CA TYR A 92 -1.55 9.27 3.38
C TYR A 92 -2.08 7.86 3.59
N ALA A 93 -2.14 7.08 2.52
CA ALA A 93 -2.35 5.65 2.60
C ALA A 93 -1.28 4.91 1.79
N ARG A 94 -0.66 3.91 2.41
CA ARG A 94 0.27 3.01 1.73
C ARG A 94 -0.43 1.70 1.43
N ILE A 95 -0.39 1.31 0.16
CA ILE A 95 -1.15 0.17 -0.35
C ILE A 95 -0.17 -0.80 -1.01
N VAL A 96 -0.34 -2.10 -0.76
CA VAL A 96 0.43 -3.18 -1.38
C VAL A 96 -0.43 -3.82 -2.45
N ASN A 97 0.08 -3.96 -3.68
CA ASN A 97 -0.48 -4.90 -4.65
C ASN A 97 0.03 -6.30 -4.33
N CYS A 98 -0.88 -7.18 -3.94
CA CYS A 98 -0.61 -8.55 -3.52
C CYS A 98 -0.79 -9.56 -4.66
N THR A 99 -0.97 -9.10 -5.88
CA THR A 99 -1.14 -9.96 -7.06
C THR A 99 0.15 -10.04 -7.89
N ASP A 100 0.14 -10.98 -8.84
CA ASP A 100 1.23 -11.19 -9.80
C ASP A 100 1.02 -10.42 -11.12
N TYR A 101 0.05 -9.50 -11.16
CA TYR A 101 -0.26 -8.64 -12.30
C TYR A 101 -0.42 -7.17 -11.86
N PRO A 102 -0.25 -6.20 -12.78
CA PRO A 102 -0.45 -4.79 -12.42
C PRO A 102 -1.92 -4.51 -12.11
N ILE A 103 -2.16 -3.65 -11.12
CA ILE A 103 -3.50 -3.14 -10.78
C ILE A 103 -3.48 -1.62 -10.89
N ILE A 104 -4.54 -1.05 -11.44
CA ILE A 104 -4.78 0.40 -11.39
C ILE A 104 -5.85 0.66 -10.34
N LEU A 105 -5.44 1.34 -9.28
CA LEU A 105 -6.33 1.72 -8.20
C LEU A 105 -6.74 3.17 -8.36
N GLU A 106 -7.95 3.49 -7.92
CA GLU A 106 -8.41 4.85 -7.76
C GLU A 106 -8.76 5.11 -6.29
N ALA A 107 -8.33 6.25 -5.77
CA ALA A 107 -8.66 6.68 -4.42
C ALA A 107 -9.11 8.13 -4.37
N ARG A 108 -10.00 8.43 -3.41
CA ARG A 108 -10.45 9.78 -3.08
C ARG A 108 -10.63 9.92 -1.58
N THR A 109 -10.72 11.16 -1.09
CA THR A 109 -10.88 11.45 0.33
C THR A 109 -12.14 12.25 0.60
N GLN A 110 -12.90 11.85 1.62
CA GLN A 110 -13.90 12.67 2.28
C GLN A 110 -13.31 13.19 3.59
N TYR A 111 -13.36 14.49 3.82
CA TYR A 111 -12.94 15.12 5.07
C TYR A 111 -14.14 15.48 5.94
N LEU A 112 -13.96 15.36 7.25
CA LEU A 112 -14.99 15.56 8.26
C LEU A 112 -14.48 16.49 9.36
N ASP A 113 -15.35 17.36 9.86
CA ASP A 113 -15.06 18.23 11.00
C ASP A 113 -15.14 17.47 12.34
N ALA A 114 -14.93 18.19 13.46
CA ALA A 114 -14.97 17.61 14.80
C ALA A 114 -16.35 17.04 15.21
N ASN A 115 -17.42 17.44 14.52
CA ASN A 115 -18.78 16.91 14.71
C ASN A 115 -19.10 15.78 13.74
N GLN A 116 -18.09 15.26 13.00
CA GLN A 116 -18.25 14.26 11.95
C GLN A 116 -19.17 14.72 10.80
N VAL A 117 -19.23 16.04 10.56
CA VAL A 117 -19.96 16.61 9.41
C VAL A 117 -18.97 16.82 8.27
N ILE A 118 -19.42 16.58 7.03
CA ILE A 118 -18.67 16.87 5.81
C ILE A 118 -18.15 18.32 5.85
N SER A 119 -16.84 18.48 5.97
CA SER A 119 -16.20 19.79 6.09
C SER A 119 -15.89 20.41 4.73
N GLU A 120 -15.70 19.59 3.72
CA GLU A 120 -15.42 20.00 2.34
C GLU A 120 -15.93 18.97 1.31
N PRO A 121 -16.12 19.38 0.04
CA PRO A 121 -16.49 18.44 -1.02
C PRO A 121 -15.50 17.28 -1.14
N VAL A 122 -16.02 16.07 -1.36
CA VAL A 122 -15.19 14.88 -1.62
C VAL A 122 -14.20 15.14 -2.75
N THR A 123 -12.97 14.65 -2.61
CA THR A 123 -11.96 14.85 -3.65
C THR A 123 -12.24 14.02 -4.91
N GLY A 124 -11.63 14.43 -6.02
CA GLY A 124 -11.67 13.65 -7.25
C GLY A 124 -10.90 12.33 -7.11
N TRP A 125 -11.29 11.33 -7.91
CA TRP A 125 -10.55 10.06 -7.98
C TRP A 125 -9.14 10.28 -8.54
N LYS A 126 -8.13 9.93 -7.75
CA LYS A 126 -6.72 9.92 -8.17
C LYS A 126 -6.29 8.49 -8.47
N ARG A 127 -5.64 8.31 -9.61
CA ARG A 127 -5.14 7.00 -10.07
C ARG A 127 -3.77 6.68 -9.47
N MET A 128 -3.59 5.41 -9.16
CA MET A 128 -2.32 4.82 -8.74
C MET A 128 -2.07 3.56 -9.58
N HIS A 129 -0.95 3.53 -10.28
CA HIS A 129 -0.51 2.35 -11.02
C HIS A 129 0.39 1.52 -10.12
N LEU A 130 -0.05 0.33 -9.74
CA LEU A 130 0.71 -0.57 -8.87
C LEU A 130 1.19 -1.78 -9.67
N PRO A 131 2.49 -1.88 -9.98
CA PRO A 131 3.07 -3.10 -10.51
C PRO A 131 2.83 -4.33 -9.60
N PRO A 132 3.00 -5.56 -10.13
CA PRO A 132 2.90 -6.78 -9.35
C PRO A 132 3.76 -6.75 -8.08
N ARG A 133 3.23 -7.19 -6.94
CA ARG A 133 4.01 -7.33 -5.67
C ARG A 133 4.73 -6.04 -5.21
N THR A 134 4.18 -4.87 -5.51
CA THR A 134 4.78 -3.56 -5.15
C THR A 134 3.91 -2.73 -4.21
N LEU A 135 4.52 -1.65 -3.70
CA LEU A 135 3.89 -0.63 -2.87
C LEU A 135 3.49 0.58 -3.72
N GLY A 136 2.30 1.12 -3.45
CA GLY A 136 1.83 2.43 -3.92
C GLY A 136 1.51 3.35 -2.74
N ASN A 137 1.51 4.66 -2.99
CA ASN A 137 1.10 5.66 -2.01
C ASN A 137 -0.02 6.53 -2.60
N TYR A 138 -1.10 6.68 -1.84
CA TYR A 138 -2.11 7.70 -2.03
C TYR A 138 -1.82 8.87 -1.08
N GLN A 139 -2.04 10.09 -1.57
CA GLN A 139 -1.96 11.29 -0.74
C GLN A 139 -3.00 12.34 -1.15
N GLU A 140 -3.54 13.02 -0.15
CA GLU A 140 -4.45 14.14 -0.33
C GLU A 140 -4.22 15.22 0.73
N SER A 141 -4.60 16.46 0.42
CA SER A 141 -4.56 17.58 1.37
C SER A 141 -5.91 18.25 1.42
N SER A 142 -6.38 18.58 2.63
CA SER A 142 -7.58 19.40 2.78
C SER A 142 -7.36 20.81 2.23
N ILE A 143 -8.45 21.46 1.82
CA ILE A 143 -8.41 22.76 1.14
C ILE A 143 -9.20 23.86 1.84
N ILE A 144 -10.27 23.53 2.58
CA ILE A 144 -11.24 24.50 3.08
C ILE A 144 -11.26 24.53 4.62
N GLN A 145 -11.74 25.65 5.18
CA GLN A 145 -12.10 25.80 6.59
C GLN A 145 -13.62 25.61 6.77
N PRO A 146 -14.10 24.99 7.87
CA PRO A 146 -13.38 24.66 9.10
C PRO A 146 -12.36 23.53 8.91
N GLN A 147 -11.30 23.56 9.71
CA GLN A 147 -10.22 22.58 9.61
C GLN A 147 -10.77 21.18 9.89
N PRO A 148 -10.59 20.22 8.97
CA PRO A 148 -11.05 18.87 9.21
C PRO A 148 -10.31 18.25 10.40
N ASP A 149 -11.03 17.43 11.14
CA ASP A 149 -10.52 16.65 12.26
C ASP A 149 -10.19 15.21 11.83
N SER A 150 -11.03 14.67 10.95
CA SER A 150 -10.91 13.29 10.48
C SER A 150 -11.17 13.16 8.98
N PHE A 151 -10.97 11.95 8.46
CA PHE A 151 -11.10 11.67 7.04
C PHE A 151 -11.50 10.22 6.78
N LEU A 152 -11.99 9.97 5.57
CA LEU A 152 -12.22 8.65 5.02
C LEU A 152 -11.60 8.59 3.63
N ILE A 153 -10.72 7.62 3.39
CA ILE A 153 -10.18 7.33 2.05
C ILE A 153 -11.00 6.20 1.46
N GLU A 154 -11.60 6.42 0.30
CA GLU A 154 -12.25 5.36 -0.48
C GLU A 154 -11.29 4.81 -1.53
N LEU A 155 -11.22 3.49 -1.67
CA LEU A 155 -10.40 2.78 -2.64
C LEU A 155 -11.26 1.88 -3.54
N ARG A 156 -11.04 1.97 -4.85
CA ARG A 156 -11.65 1.08 -5.86
C ARG A 156 -10.65 0.67 -6.93
N GLU A 157 -10.95 -0.40 -7.67
CA GLU A 157 -10.23 -0.69 -8.90
C GLU A 157 -10.74 0.24 -10.01
N GLN A 158 -9.86 0.65 -10.92
CA GLN A 158 -10.28 1.39 -12.11
C GLN A 158 -11.24 0.52 -12.93
N ARG A 159 -12.39 1.09 -13.31
CA ARG A 159 -13.32 0.49 -14.27
C ARG A 159 -13.03 0.92 -15.70
#